data_AF-Q7RRZ3-F1
#
_entry.id   AF-Q7RRZ3-F1
#
_cell.length_a   1.000
_cell.length_b   1.000
_cell.length_c   1.000
_cell.angle_alpha   90.00
_cell.angle_beta   90.00
_cell.angle_gamma   90.00
#
_symmetry.space_group_name_H-M   'P 1'
#
loop_
_entity.id
_entity.type
_entity.pdbx_description
1 polymer ?
#
loop_
_entity_poly.entity_id
_entity_poly.type
_entity_poly.pdbx_seq_one_letter_code
_entity_poly.pdbx_strand_id
1 'polypeptide(L)'
;MNKEVCIRFKNVREWIPDELDSSGNYQFKDYKFLNNDCNHNNFLNNYSCNNFQSDLGRISAGCLYLLDQLYKDCGVTPSPARNNINIVDYILIWLSYMLNLGETKKNKNINDFYSTYINSCDKYKMQISELTDYDNYKGLINARNYLLHMNSDIVSKFYKAFKSLCEMYNELDDENNDCEKYSEDNNEFLNKYYELNNDSYINNKDSYRQLSSTLLADYYNFKKECKSAQERKHKDTTETIKQTYPAGAELAKEYGLAEGYGLAEGYGLAEGYGLAEGYGLAEGYELPEGNELTEQSGETGHISEVTSNSSIVSKLIPVVSIFAAISIFLGISYKVNNKELKNYFHYIYVNVNKKIIRFLTFYISIHYLDFGKEFKNI
;
A
#
# COMPACT_ATOMS: atom_id res chain seq x y z
N MET A 1 6.76 -1.24 -2.62
CA MET A 1 6.75 -1.90 -3.95
C MET A 1 6.65 -0.82 -5.03
N ASN A 2 7.20 -1.08 -6.22
CA ASN A 2 7.06 -0.20 -7.39
C ASN A 2 7.04 -1.06 -8.68
N LYS A 3 6.84 -0.42 -9.83
CA LYS A 3 6.81 -1.08 -11.16
C LYS A 3 8.06 -1.91 -11.43
N GLU A 4 9.24 -1.38 -11.13
CA GLU A 4 10.51 -2.04 -11.40
C GLU A 4 10.66 -3.37 -10.66
N VAL A 5 10.27 -3.41 -9.38
CA VAL A 5 10.26 -4.66 -8.63
C VAL A 5 9.35 -5.70 -9.29
N CYS A 6 8.15 -5.30 -9.70
CA CYS A 6 7.18 -6.21 -10.32
C CYS A 6 7.60 -6.72 -11.70
N ILE A 7 8.38 -5.93 -12.46
CA ILE A 7 9.02 -6.37 -13.70
C ILE A 7 10.03 -7.48 -13.41
N ARG A 8 10.91 -7.33 -12.40
CA ARG A 8 11.88 -8.38 -12.05
C ARG A 8 11.19 -9.68 -11.61
N PHE A 9 10.08 -9.60 -10.88
CA PHE A 9 9.28 -10.78 -10.54
C PHE A 9 8.58 -11.39 -11.76
N LYS A 10 8.11 -10.58 -12.71
CA LYS A 10 7.55 -11.07 -13.99
C LYS A 10 8.60 -11.84 -14.77
N ASN A 11 9.80 -11.28 -14.91
CA ASN A 11 10.92 -11.95 -15.56
C ASN A 11 11.18 -13.32 -14.92
N VAL A 12 11.28 -13.40 -13.60
CA VAL A 12 11.48 -14.69 -12.92
C VAL A 12 10.33 -15.66 -13.17
N ARG A 13 9.07 -15.21 -13.18
CA ARG A 13 7.91 -16.09 -13.48
C ARG A 13 7.88 -16.60 -14.91
N GLU A 14 8.36 -15.82 -15.87
CA GLU A 14 8.50 -16.28 -17.24
C GLU A 14 9.49 -17.46 -17.32
N TRP A 15 10.50 -17.50 -16.44
CA TRP A 15 11.53 -18.55 -16.37
C TRP A 15 11.19 -19.72 -15.51
N ILE A 16 10.68 -19.40 -14.34
CA ILE A 16 10.27 -20.34 -13.32
C ILE A 16 8.77 -20.10 -13.11
N PRO A 17 7.91 -20.71 -13.94
CA PRO A 17 6.48 -20.64 -13.73
C PRO A 17 6.13 -21.06 -12.31
N ASP A 18 5.17 -20.34 -11.73
CA ASP A 18 4.74 -20.48 -10.35
C ASP A 18 3.55 -21.47 -10.21
N GLU A 19 3.45 -22.38 -11.19
CA GLU A 19 2.49 -23.46 -11.31
C GLU A 19 3.20 -24.74 -11.78
N LEU A 20 2.71 -25.89 -11.34
CA LEU A 20 3.20 -27.21 -11.75
C LEU A 20 2.40 -27.73 -12.95
N ASP A 21 3.00 -28.61 -13.74
CA ASP A 21 2.27 -29.35 -14.76
C ASP A 21 1.27 -30.35 -14.14
N SER A 22 0.47 -30.99 -15.00
CA SER A 22 -0.48 -32.03 -14.59
C SER A 22 0.16 -33.25 -13.91
N SER A 23 1.48 -33.40 -14.04
CA SER A 23 2.28 -34.46 -13.40
C SER A 23 2.92 -34.00 -12.09
N GLY A 24 2.70 -32.76 -11.66
CA GLY A 24 3.25 -32.19 -10.44
C GLY A 24 4.72 -31.74 -10.56
N ASN A 25 5.22 -31.47 -11.77
CA ASN A 25 6.60 -31.07 -12.02
C ASN A 25 6.72 -29.59 -12.44
N TYR A 26 7.83 -28.95 -12.05
CA TYR A 26 8.14 -27.57 -12.46
C TYR A 26 8.45 -27.48 -13.96
N GLN A 27 7.92 -26.44 -14.61
CA GLN A 27 8.06 -26.21 -16.05
C GLN A 27 9.04 -25.07 -16.36
N PHE A 28 10.31 -25.26 -16.02
CA PHE A 28 11.33 -24.24 -16.27
C PHE A 28 11.55 -23.96 -17.77
N LYS A 29 11.60 -22.68 -18.15
CA LYS A 29 11.87 -22.24 -19.53
C LYS A 29 13.36 -21.92 -19.74
N ASP A 30 13.71 -21.48 -20.96
CA ASP A 30 15.06 -20.98 -21.28
C ASP A 30 15.33 -19.69 -20.49
N TYR A 31 16.51 -19.53 -19.87
CA TYR A 31 16.81 -18.34 -19.06
C TYR A 31 17.22 -17.11 -19.89
N LYS A 32 17.29 -17.21 -21.22
CA LYS A 32 17.79 -16.14 -22.11
C LYS A 32 17.13 -14.77 -21.92
N PHE A 33 15.85 -14.70 -21.54
CA PHE A 33 15.17 -13.43 -21.28
C PHE A 33 15.50 -12.81 -19.92
N LEU A 34 16.19 -13.53 -19.04
CA LEU A 34 16.75 -12.96 -17.82
C LEU A 34 18.11 -12.30 -18.05
N ASN A 35 18.65 -12.43 -19.28
CA ASN A 35 19.83 -11.68 -19.67
C ASN A 35 19.44 -10.20 -19.84
N ASN A 36 20.20 -9.32 -19.22
CA ASN A 36 20.18 -7.88 -19.38
C ASN A 36 21.61 -7.37 -19.63
N ASP A 37 21.75 -6.06 -19.71
CA ASP A 37 23.01 -5.38 -20.03
C ASP A 37 24.18 -5.81 -19.12
N CYS A 38 23.88 -6.32 -17.94
CA CYS A 38 24.84 -6.55 -16.86
C CYS A 38 25.27 -8.00 -16.75
N ASN A 39 24.53 -8.92 -17.37
CA ASN A 39 24.75 -10.37 -17.25
C ASN A 39 24.72 -11.07 -18.62
N HIS A 40 24.99 -10.35 -19.71
CA HIS A 40 24.93 -10.75 -21.13
C HIS A 40 25.48 -12.18 -21.41
N ASN A 41 24.59 -13.19 -21.42
CA ASN A 41 24.87 -14.65 -21.49
C ASN A 41 25.68 -15.25 -20.32
N ASN A 42 26.04 -14.45 -19.33
CA ASN A 42 26.69 -14.89 -18.09
C ASN A 42 25.70 -15.19 -16.96
N PHE A 43 24.39 -15.20 -17.21
CA PHE A 43 23.38 -15.52 -16.19
C PHE A 43 23.70 -16.81 -15.43
N LEU A 44 24.07 -17.89 -16.13
CA LEU A 44 24.46 -19.16 -15.49
C LEU A 44 25.63 -18.96 -14.53
N ASN A 45 26.68 -18.29 -15.00
CA ASN A 45 27.87 -18.02 -14.21
C ASN A 45 27.57 -17.10 -13.03
N ASN A 46 26.63 -16.17 -13.17
CA ASN A 46 26.32 -15.14 -12.19
C ASN A 46 25.37 -15.61 -11.08
N TYR A 47 24.44 -16.52 -11.38
CA TYR A 47 23.38 -16.90 -10.44
C TYR A 47 23.30 -18.39 -10.13
N SER A 48 24.03 -19.26 -10.84
CA SER A 48 24.04 -20.69 -10.53
C SER A 48 25.00 -21.02 -9.40
N CYS A 49 24.53 -21.83 -8.45
CA CYS A 49 25.34 -22.37 -7.35
C CYS A 49 25.82 -23.81 -7.62
N ASN A 50 25.04 -24.59 -8.39
CA ASN A 50 25.28 -26.01 -8.68
C ASN A 50 24.84 -26.36 -10.12
N ASN A 51 25.22 -25.54 -11.11
CA ASN A 51 24.98 -25.77 -12.54
C ASN A 51 23.52 -26.15 -12.94
N PHE A 52 22.51 -25.65 -12.22
CA PHE A 52 21.08 -25.88 -12.51
C PHE A 52 20.61 -27.34 -12.60
N GLN A 53 21.32 -28.24 -11.92
CA GLN A 53 21.06 -29.67 -12.00
C GLN A 53 19.75 -30.12 -11.31
N SER A 54 19.19 -29.29 -10.43
CA SER A 54 17.97 -29.59 -9.68
C SER A 54 16.99 -28.42 -9.70
N ASP A 55 15.72 -28.72 -9.44
CA ASP A 55 14.65 -27.72 -9.30
C ASP A 55 15.01 -26.68 -8.23
N LEU A 56 15.51 -27.14 -7.07
CA LEU A 56 16.00 -26.25 -6.02
C LEU A 56 17.16 -25.37 -6.48
N GLY A 57 18.03 -25.88 -7.35
CA GLY A 57 19.13 -25.11 -7.94
C GLY A 57 18.63 -24.01 -8.87
N ARG A 58 17.58 -24.27 -9.63
CA ARG A 58 16.92 -23.27 -10.50
C ARG A 58 16.18 -22.22 -9.69
N ILE A 59 15.40 -22.65 -8.70
CA ILE A 59 14.75 -21.76 -7.73
C ILE A 59 15.79 -20.87 -7.01
N SER A 60 16.94 -21.44 -6.63
CA SER A 60 18.03 -20.69 -6.00
C SER A 60 18.56 -19.58 -6.90
N ALA A 61 18.74 -19.80 -8.19
CA ALA A 61 19.17 -18.70 -9.06
C ALA A 61 18.07 -17.68 -9.31
N GLY A 62 16.80 -18.08 -9.35
CA GLY A 62 15.70 -17.12 -9.38
C GLY A 62 15.75 -16.20 -8.16
N CYS A 63 16.02 -16.76 -6.97
CA CYS A 63 16.21 -15.98 -5.75
C CYS A 63 17.43 -15.05 -5.84
N LEU A 64 18.60 -15.56 -6.27
CA LEU A 64 19.79 -14.73 -6.46
C LEU A 64 19.58 -13.63 -7.48
N TYR A 65 18.90 -13.92 -8.59
CA TYR A 65 18.56 -12.92 -9.60
C TYR A 65 17.70 -11.81 -8.99
N LEU A 66 16.64 -12.14 -8.25
CA LEU A 66 15.81 -11.12 -7.60
C LEU A 66 16.61 -10.28 -6.62
N LEU A 67 17.44 -10.91 -5.77
CA LEU A 67 18.28 -10.18 -4.82
C LEU A 67 19.25 -9.25 -5.52
N ASP A 68 19.94 -9.73 -6.54
CA ASP A 68 20.94 -8.95 -7.26
C ASP A 68 20.33 -7.83 -8.09
N GLN A 69 19.26 -8.11 -8.83
CA GLN A 69 18.59 -7.12 -9.67
C GLN A 69 17.80 -6.07 -8.89
N LEU A 70 17.42 -6.34 -7.64
CA LEU A 70 16.68 -5.39 -6.83
C LEU A 70 17.59 -4.59 -5.90
N TYR A 71 18.65 -5.20 -5.35
CA TYR A 71 19.55 -4.51 -4.42
C TYR A 71 20.77 -3.90 -5.09
N LYS A 72 21.37 -4.57 -6.08
CA LYS A 72 22.47 -3.99 -6.86
C LYS A 72 21.99 -3.31 -8.11
N ASP A 73 21.02 -3.91 -8.81
CA ASP A 73 20.52 -3.43 -10.12
C ASP A 73 21.66 -2.97 -11.02
N CYS A 74 22.65 -3.83 -11.23
CA CYS A 74 23.83 -3.52 -12.03
C CYS A 74 24.72 -2.36 -11.53
N GLY A 75 24.63 -2.00 -10.25
CA GLY A 75 25.32 -0.84 -9.69
C GLY A 75 24.58 0.48 -9.90
N VAL A 76 23.31 0.45 -10.33
CA VAL A 76 22.48 1.66 -10.43
C VAL A 76 22.24 2.23 -9.03
N THR A 77 22.42 3.55 -8.89
CA THR A 77 22.21 4.26 -7.63
C THR A 77 21.18 5.40 -7.83
N PRO A 78 20.03 5.41 -7.11
CA PRO A 78 19.57 4.42 -6.14
C PRO A 78 19.08 3.10 -6.78
N SER A 79 19.31 1.96 -6.12
CA SER A 79 18.73 0.69 -6.56
C SER A 79 17.20 0.65 -6.37
N PRO A 80 16.47 -0.21 -7.11
CA PRO A 80 15.02 -0.36 -6.98
C PRO A 80 14.56 -0.68 -5.54
N ALA A 81 15.40 -1.38 -4.78
CA ALA A 81 15.13 -1.72 -3.38
C ALA A 81 15.78 -0.82 -2.34
N ARG A 82 16.41 0.29 -2.75
CA ARG A 82 17.10 1.18 -1.81
C ARG A 82 16.15 1.62 -0.69
N ASN A 83 16.56 1.37 0.56
CA ASN A 83 15.82 1.70 1.78
C ASN A 83 14.45 1.01 1.92
N ASN A 84 14.12 0.01 1.09
CA ASN A 84 12.85 -0.71 1.17
C ASN A 84 13.06 -2.18 1.55
N ILE A 85 13.24 -2.40 2.86
CA ILE A 85 13.44 -3.74 3.42
C ILE A 85 12.27 -4.70 3.14
N ASN A 86 11.08 -4.18 2.84
CA ASN A 86 9.93 -5.04 2.53
C ASN A 86 10.13 -5.83 1.22
N ILE A 87 11.09 -5.44 0.37
CA ILE A 87 11.39 -6.17 -0.86
C ILE A 87 12.01 -7.53 -0.56
N VAL A 88 12.88 -7.67 0.45
CA VAL A 88 13.32 -9.01 0.84
C VAL A 88 12.16 -9.86 1.31
N ASP A 89 11.18 -9.26 2.00
CA ASP A 89 10.01 -10.00 2.45
C ASP A 89 9.24 -10.59 1.26
N TYR A 90 9.04 -9.81 0.19
CA TYR A 90 8.41 -10.31 -1.05
C TYR A 90 9.23 -11.41 -1.74
N ILE A 91 10.57 -11.26 -1.81
CA ILE A 91 11.45 -12.29 -2.39
C ILE A 91 11.34 -13.59 -1.60
N LEU A 92 11.34 -13.51 -0.27
CA LEU A 92 11.25 -14.68 0.60
C LEU A 92 9.86 -15.30 0.61
N ILE A 93 8.80 -14.52 0.42
CA ILE A 93 7.45 -15.06 0.24
C ILE A 93 7.35 -15.80 -1.10
N TRP A 94 7.89 -15.26 -2.19
CA TRP A 94 7.99 -15.99 -3.45
C TRP A 94 8.82 -17.26 -3.30
N LEU A 95 9.99 -17.19 -2.67
CA LEU A 95 10.84 -18.35 -2.44
C LEU A 95 10.13 -19.42 -1.61
N SER A 96 9.48 -19.01 -0.52
CA SER A 96 8.68 -19.91 0.32
C SER A 96 7.54 -20.54 -0.46
N TYR A 97 6.81 -19.77 -1.28
CA TYR A 97 5.77 -20.28 -2.15
C TYR A 97 6.32 -21.33 -3.12
N MET A 98 7.41 -21.01 -3.82
CA MET A 98 8.02 -21.90 -4.80
C MET A 98 8.53 -23.19 -4.18
N LEU A 99 9.16 -23.14 -2.99
CA LEU A 99 9.64 -24.34 -2.28
C LEU A 99 8.51 -25.24 -1.77
N ASN A 100 7.33 -24.66 -1.54
CA ASN A 100 6.12 -25.34 -1.04
C ASN A 100 5.13 -25.73 -2.16
N LEU A 101 5.43 -25.40 -3.42
CA LEU A 101 4.52 -25.61 -4.55
C LEU A 101 4.23 -27.11 -4.80
N GLY A 102 5.18 -28.00 -4.52
CA GLY A 102 5.00 -29.46 -4.55
C GLY A 102 4.64 -30.04 -3.18
N GLU A 103 3.53 -30.78 -3.08
CA GLU A 103 2.93 -31.19 -1.80
C GLU A 103 3.77 -32.17 -0.96
N THR A 104 4.67 -32.96 -1.57
CA THR A 104 5.15 -34.18 -0.92
C THR A 104 6.27 -33.99 0.11
N LYS A 105 6.99 -32.84 0.14
CA LYS A 105 8.22 -32.66 0.96
C LYS A 105 8.51 -31.23 1.46
N LYS A 106 7.49 -30.41 1.72
CA LYS A 106 7.56 -28.99 2.13
C LYS A 106 8.73 -28.62 3.08
N ASN A 107 8.74 -29.14 4.31
CA ASN A 107 9.78 -28.81 5.31
C ASN A 107 11.18 -29.30 4.95
N LYS A 108 11.25 -30.42 4.23
CA LYS A 108 12.53 -30.97 3.77
C LYS A 108 13.12 -30.07 2.68
N ASN A 109 12.31 -29.57 1.76
CA ASN A 109 12.76 -28.69 0.68
C ASN A 109 13.38 -27.39 1.20
N ILE A 110 12.81 -26.76 2.23
CA ILE A 110 13.36 -25.51 2.81
C ILE A 110 14.70 -25.76 3.50
N ASN A 111 14.80 -26.79 4.35
CA ASN A 111 16.04 -27.11 5.05
C ASN A 111 17.16 -27.52 4.07
N ASP A 112 16.82 -28.36 3.09
CA ASP A 112 17.74 -28.80 2.05
C ASP A 112 18.19 -27.60 1.20
N PHE A 113 17.26 -26.69 0.86
CA PHE A 113 17.59 -25.46 0.14
C PHE A 113 18.56 -24.57 0.95
N TYR A 114 18.28 -24.36 2.22
CA TYR A 114 19.09 -23.51 3.08
C TYR A 114 20.50 -24.05 3.27
N SER A 115 20.61 -25.35 3.55
CA SER A 115 21.90 -26.03 3.73
C SER A 115 22.72 -26.01 2.43
N THR A 116 22.08 -26.37 1.32
CA THR A 116 22.75 -26.55 0.03
C THR A 116 23.11 -25.22 -0.65
N TYR A 117 22.22 -24.23 -0.59
CA TYR A 117 22.39 -22.99 -1.35
C TYR A 117 22.76 -21.82 -0.44
N ILE A 118 21.91 -21.46 0.52
CA ILE A 118 22.16 -20.27 1.37
C ILE A 118 23.47 -20.41 2.17
N ASN A 119 23.73 -21.59 2.74
CA ASN A 119 24.91 -21.82 3.57
C ASN A 119 26.17 -22.16 2.77
N SER A 120 26.06 -22.88 1.67
CA SER A 120 27.22 -23.42 0.97
C SER A 120 27.66 -22.59 -0.23
N CYS A 121 26.72 -21.91 -0.92
CA CYS A 121 27.03 -21.15 -2.12
C CYS A 121 27.62 -19.77 -1.82
N ASP A 122 28.80 -19.49 -2.36
CA ASP A 122 29.52 -18.23 -2.10
C ASP A 122 28.80 -17.00 -2.65
N LYS A 123 27.93 -17.15 -3.66
CA LYS A 123 27.12 -16.06 -4.21
C LYS A 123 26.20 -15.41 -3.18
N TYR A 124 25.69 -16.18 -2.22
CA TYR A 124 24.88 -15.62 -1.12
C TYR A 124 25.73 -14.97 -0.02
N LYS A 125 27.03 -15.32 0.07
CA LYS A 125 27.96 -14.78 1.06
C LYS A 125 28.73 -13.56 0.55
N MET A 126 28.63 -13.28 -0.75
CA MET A 126 29.30 -12.15 -1.38
C MET A 126 28.79 -10.83 -0.78
N GLN A 127 29.73 -9.93 -0.53
CA GLN A 127 29.45 -8.66 0.12
C GLN A 127 28.52 -7.79 -0.73
N ILE A 128 27.62 -7.05 -0.08
CA ILE A 128 26.72 -6.09 -0.72
C ILE A 128 26.96 -4.70 -0.12
N SER A 129 27.36 -3.75 -0.96
CA SER A 129 27.67 -2.37 -0.54
C SER A 129 26.43 -1.49 -0.39
N GLU A 130 25.32 -1.92 -0.99
CA GLU A 130 24.08 -1.13 -1.11
C GLU A 130 23.21 -1.21 0.15
N LEU A 131 23.52 -2.14 1.06
CA LEU A 131 22.84 -2.30 2.35
C LEU A 131 23.79 -1.96 3.50
N THR A 132 23.35 -1.07 4.39
CA THR A 132 24.15 -0.64 5.55
C THR A 132 24.13 -1.66 6.70
N ASP A 133 23.04 -2.41 6.83
CA ASP A 133 22.76 -3.24 8.00
C ASP A 133 23.12 -4.73 7.78
N TYR A 134 23.48 -5.10 6.55
CA TYR A 134 23.71 -6.49 6.17
C TYR A 134 24.95 -6.61 5.29
N ASP A 135 25.89 -7.45 5.73
CA ASP A 135 27.14 -7.66 4.99
C ASP A 135 26.91 -8.36 3.64
N ASN A 136 25.92 -9.24 3.54
CA ASN A 136 25.66 -10.07 2.36
C ASN A 136 24.21 -10.56 2.31
N TYR A 137 23.82 -11.19 1.18
CA TYR A 137 22.47 -11.72 1.00
C TYR A 137 22.09 -12.79 2.03
N LYS A 138 23.05 -13.64 2.45
CA LYS A 138 22.80 -14.61 3.52
C LYS A 138 22.41 -13.90 4.82
N GLY A 139 23.10 -12.84 5.21
CA GLY A 139 22.77 -12.04 6.39
C GLY A 139 21.35 -11.46 6.31
N LEU A 140 21.02 -10.88 5.15
CA LEU A 140 19.68 -10.35 4.87
C LEU A 140 18.59 -11.42 4.96
N ILE A 141 18.80 -12.59 4.35
CA ILE A 141 17.86 -13.72 4.40
C ILE A 141 17.73 -14.27 5.81
N ASN A 142 18.83 -14.46 6.54
CA ASN A 142 18.84 -14.95 7.92
C ASN A 142 17.94 -14.09 8.82
N ALA A 143 18.00 -12.76 8.67
CA ALA A 143 17.21 -11.83 9.47
C ALA A 143 15.70 -11.95 9.23
N ARG A 144 15.29 -12.49 8.08
CA ARG A 144 13.89 -12.66 7.66
C ARG A 144 13.51 -14.13 7.43
N ASN A 145 14.33 -15.07 7.89
CA ASN A 145 14.15 -16.50 7.63
C ASN A 145 12.81 -17.07 8.13
N TYR A 146 12.19 -16.43 9.13
CA TYR A 146 10.86 -16.81 9.61
C TYR A 146 9.79 -16.84 8.50
N LEU A 147 9.98 -16.07 7.41
CA LEU A 147 9.09 -16.07 6.24
C LEU A 147 9.12 -17.39 5.47
N LEU A 148 10.28 -18.06 5.42
CA LEU A 148 10.40 -19.35 4.74
C LEU A 148 9.66 -20.46 5.47
N HIS A 149 9.55 -20.36 6.80
CA HIS A 149 8.89 -21.34 7.66
C HIS A 149 7.45 -20.98 8.02
N MET A 150 6.86 -19.96 7.38
CA MET A 150 5.45 -19.65 7.57
C MET A 150 4.54 -20.76 7.03
N ASN A 151 3.31 -20.80 7.53
CA ASN A 151 2.31 -21.74 7.06
C ASN A 151 2.12 -21.57 5.54
N SER A 152 2.19 -22.69 4.80
CA SER A 152 2.18 -22.67 3.33
C SER A 152 0.90 -22.08 2.75
N ASP A 153 -0.23 -22.22 3.42
CA ASP A 153 -1.52 -21.75 2.92
C ASP A 153 -1.59 -20.22 3.01
N ILE A 154 -1.02 -19.66 4.09
CA ILE A 154 -0.85 -18.22 4.26
C ILE A 154 0.10 -17.66 3.20
N VAL A 155 1.26 -18.30 3.03
CA VAL A 155 2.25 -17.91 2.01
C VAL A 155 1.62 -17.95 0.62
N SER A 156 0.84 -18.99 0.32
CA SER A 156 0.13 -19.14 -0.96
C SER A 156 -0.87 -18.02 -1.20
N LYS A 157 -1.74 -17.73 -0.22
CA LYS A 157 -2.69 -16.62 -0.34
C LYS A 157 -1.98 -15.27 -0.48
N PHE A 158 -0.93 -15.04 0.30
CA PHE A 158 -0.19 -13.78 0.24
C PHE A 158 0.47 -13.61 -1.12
N TYR A 159 1.17 -14.65 -1.59
CA TYR A 159 1.85 -14.63 -2.88
C TYR A 159 0.86 -14.38 -4.03
N LYS A 160 -0.34 -14.97 -3.98
CA LYS A 160 -1.40 -14.70 -4.97
C LYS A 160 -1.85 -13.24 -4.96
N ALA A 161 -2.07 -12.65 -3.79
CA ALA A 161 -2.41 -11.23 -3.68
C ALA A 161 -1.27 -10.33 -4.19
N PHE A 162 -0.02 -10.63 -3.80
CA PHE A 162 1.17 -9.92 -4.28
C PHE A 162 1.34 -10.04 -5.81
N LYS A 163 1.16 -11.23 -6.38
CA LYS A 163 1.22 -11.48 -7.82
C LYS A 163 0.21 -10.61 -8.57
N SER A 164 -1.04 -10.59 -8.10
CA SER A 164 -2.10 -9.76 -8.68
C SER A 164 -1.75 -8.27 -8.64
N LEU A 165 -1.21 -7.76 -7.52
CA LEU A 165 -0.71 -6.39 -7.47
C LEU A 165 0.38 -6.12 -8.51
N CYS A 166 1.31 -7.07 -8.68
CA CYS A 166 2.36 -6.92 -9.68
C CYS A 166 1.85 -7.00 -11.12
N GLU A 167 0.82 -7.77 -11.41
CA GLU A 167 0.16 -7.78 -12.71
C GLU A 167 -0.42 -6.40 -13.03
N MET A 168 -1.07 -5.76 -12.04
CA MET A 168 -1.52 -4.37 -12.18
C MET A 168 -0.37 -3.42 -12.49
N TYR A 169 0.75 -3.49 -11.73
CA TYR A 169 1.95 -2.67 -12.00
C TYR A 169 2.54 -2.91 -13.40
N ASN A 170 2.51 -4.15 -13.89
CA ASN A 170 3.08 -4.52 -15.19
C ASN A 170 2.18 -4.12 -16.37
N GLU A 171 0.87 -4.02 -16.14
CA GLU A 171 -0.10 -3.51 -17.12
C GLU A 171 -0.09 -1.98 -17.22
N LEU A 172 0.46 -1.26 -16.23
CA LEU A 172 0.67 0.19 -16.33
C LEU A 172 1.69 0.49 -17.43
N ASP A 173 1.22 0.76 -18.63
CA ASP A 173 2.02 1.30 -19.72
C ASP A 173 1.93 2.83 -19.74
N ASP A 174 2.99 3.52 -20.16
CA ASP A 174 2.98 4.97 -20.35
C ASP A 174 1.96 5.37 -21.44
N GLU A 175 1.64 4.46 -22.36
CA GLU A 175 0.65 4.67 -23.44
C GLU A 175 -0.80 4.29 -23.05
N ASN A 176 -0.99 3.29 -22.18
CA ASN A 176 -2.29 2.69 -21.86
C ASN A 176 -2.53 2.59 -20.35
N ASN A 177 -2.63 3.75 -19.69
CA ASN A 177 -2.75 3.91 -18.25
C ASN A 177 -4.21 4.16 -17.82
N ASP A 178 -5.15 3.35 -18.29
CA ASP A 178 -6.55 3.47 -17.83
C ASP A 178 -6.68 3.05 -16.37
N CYS A 179 -6.52 4.04 -15.48
CA CYS A 179 -6.64 3.87 -14.05
C CYS A 179 -8.08 3.59 -13.59
N GLU A 180 -9.10 3.74 -14.45
CA GLU A 180 -10.48 3.43 -14.08
C GLU A 180 -10.64 1.94 -13.80
N LYS A 181 -10.00 1.07 -14.60
CA LYS A 181 -9.96 -0.40 -14.40
C LYS A 181 -9.50 -0.80 -13.00
N TYR A 182 -8.55 -0.06 -12.42
CA TYR A 182 -7.94 -0.38 -11.12
C TYR A 182 -8.52 0.44 -9.97
N SER A 183 -9.40 1.39 -10.27
CA SER A 183 -10.03 2.25 -9.29
C SER A 183 -11.26 1.62 -8.64
N GLU A 184 -11.83 0.58 -9.27
CA GLU A 184 -12.97 -0.17 -8.75
C GLU A 184 -12.64 -0.87 -7.42
N ASP A 185 -13.59 -0.81 -6.48
CA ASP A 185 -13.48 -1.35 -5.13
C ASP A 185 -13.45 -2.91 -5.09
N ASN A 186 -13.64 -3.57 -6.23
CA ASN A 186 -13.73 -5.03 -6.39
C ASN A 186 -12.67 -5.61 -7.35
N ASN A 187 -11.59 -4.88 -7.62
CA ASN A 187 -10.51 -5.38 -8.49
C ASN A 187 -9.90 -6.69 -7.95
N GLU A 188 -9.24 -7.44 -8.84
CA GLU A 188 -8.70 -8.77 -8.54
C GLU A 188 -7.77 -8.78 -7.31
N PHE A 189 -6.91 -7.76 -7.19
CA PHE A 189 -6.03 -7.62 -6.04
C PHE A 189 -6.83 -7.52 -4.73
N LEU A 190 -7.84 -6.65 -4.66
CA LEU A 190 -8.66 -6.48 -3.45
C LEU A 190 -9.39 -7.78 -3.09
N ASN A 191 -9.89 -8.53 -4.08
CA ASN A 191 -10.51 -9.84 -3.84
C ASN A 191 -9.51 -10.81 -3.19
N LYS A 192 -8.29 -10.93 -3.75
CA LYS A 192 -7.23 -11.77 -3.17
C LYS A 192 -6.76 -11.28 -1.80
N TYR A 193 -6.69 -9.96 -1.60
CA TYR A 193 -6.33 -9.35 -0.33
C TYR A 193 -7.39 -9.58 0.77
N TYR A 194 -8.68 -9.62 0.42
CA TYR A 194 -9.73 -9.95 1.39
C TYR A 194 -9.78 -11.44 1.71
N GLU A 195 -9.58 -12.33 0.72
CA GLU A 195 -9.39 -13.77 0.95
C GLU A 195 -8.23 -14.03 1.92
N LEU A 196 -7.15 -13.27 1.76
CA LEU A 196 -5.98 -13.28 2.62
C LEU A 196 -6.33 -12.88 4.07
N ASN A 197 -7.09 -11.80 4.28
CA ASN A 197 -7.37 -11.27 5.62
C ASN A 197 -8.53 -11.94 6.37
N ASN A 198 -9.39 -12.67 5.68
CA ASN A 198 -10.50 -13.41 6.29
C ASN A 198 -10.04 -14.69 7.01
N ASP A 199 -8.76 -15.07 6.88
CA ASP A 199 -8.23 -16.25 7.57
C ASP A 199 -8.04 -15.99 9.06
N SER A 200 -8.68 -16.81 9.89
CA SER A 200 -8.62 -16.70 11.35
C SER A 200 -7.21 -16.93 11.93
N TYR A 201 -6.36 -17.72 11.26
CA TYR A 201 -4.99 -17.99 11.72
C TYR A 201 -4.10 -16.74 11.59
N ILE A 202 -4.35 -15.93 10.57
CA ILE A 202 -3.62 -14.70 10.22
C ILE A 202 -3.84 -13.59 11.25
N ASN A 203 -5.03 -13.55 11.85
CA ASN A 203 -5.43 -12.46 12.73
C ASN A 203 -4.67 -12.42 14.07
N ASN A 204 -3.79 -13.37 14.38
CA ASN A 204 -3.12 -13.46 15.69
C ASN A 204 -1.58 -13.40 15.63
N LYS A 205 -0.97 -13.04 14.49
CA LYS A 205 0.50 -12.90 14.37
C LYS A 205 0.89 -11.50 13.90
N ASP A 206 1.62 -10.77 14.73
CA ASP A 206 2.03 -9.38 14.45
C ASP A 206 2.86 -9.23 13.18
N SER A 207 3.84 -10.12 12.96
CA SER A 207 4.68 -10.11 11.75
C SER A 207 3.86 -10.25 10.47
N TYR A 208 2.79 -11.04 10.52
CA TYR A 208 1.93 -11.24 9.37
C TYR A 208 1.03 -10.03 9.10
N ARG A 209 0.45 -9.45 10.15
CA ARG A 209 -0.34 -8.21 10.05
C ARG A 209 0.50 -7.07 9.43
N GLN A 210 1.78 -7.00 9.78
CA GLN A 210 2.71 -6.05 9.19
C GLN A 210 2.88 -6.29 7.69
N LEU A 211 3.10 -7.54 7.25
CA LEU A 211 3.20 -7.87 5.82
C LEU A 211 1.93 -7.51 5.04
N SER A 212 0.75 -7.87 5.56
CA SER A 212 -0.53 -7.50 4.93
C SER A 212 -0.69 -5.98 4.84
N SER A 213 -0.34 -5.25 5.90
CA SER A 213 -0.44 -3.79 5.92
C SER A 213 0.50 -3.15 4.90
N THR A 214 1.71 -3.69 4.75
CA THR A 214 2.66 -3.27 3.72
C THR A 214 2.12 -3.52 2.32
N LEU A 215 1.56 -4.70 2.05
CA LEU A 215 0.99 -5.03 0.75
C LEU A 215 -0.18 -4.10 0.38
N LEU A 216 -1.03 -3.76 1.36
CA LEU A 216 -2.11 -2.80 1.16
C LEU A 216 -1.59 -1.37 0.93
N ALA A 217 -0.58 -0.95 1.69
CA ALA A 217 0.07 0.34 1.47
C ALA A 217 0.67 0.44 0.06
N ASP A 218 1.29 -0.64 -0.41
CA ASP A 218 1.83 -0.75 -1.76
C ASP A 218 0.74 -0.66 -2.83
N TYR A 219 -0.45 -1.24 -2.61
CA TYR A 219 -1.60 -1.01 -3.50
C TYR A 219 -2.07 0.45 -3.52
N TYR A 220 -2.09 1.15 -2.38
CA TYR A 220 -2.43 2.58 -2.39
C TYR A 220 -1.36 3.43 -3.10
N ASN A 221 -0.09 3.06 -2.97
CA ASN A 221 1.00 3.67 -3.73
C ASN A 221 0.82 3.45 -5.24
N PHE A 222 0.46 2.23 -5.65
CA PHE A 222 0.09 1.94 -7.05
C PHE A 222 -1.02 2.87 -7.54
N LYS A 223 -2.13 3.03 -6.78
CA LYS A 223 -3.24 3.92 -7.20
C LYS A 223 -2.76 5.36 -7.39
N LYS A 224 -1.86 5.83 -6.53
CA LYS A 224 -1.28 7.16 -6.64
C LYS A 224 -0.42 7.30 -7.90
N GLU A 225 0.49 6.34 -8.13
CA GLU A 225 1.35 6.32 -9.31
C GLU A 225 0.53 6.27 -10.61
N CYS A 226 -0.53 5.46 -10.66
CA CYS A 226 -1.44 5.38 -11.79
C CYS A 226 -2.06 6.75 -12.10
N LYS A 227 -2.69 7.40 -11.11
CA LYS A 227 -3.29 8.74 -11.29
C LYS A 227 -2.28 9.77 -11.80
N SER A 228 -1.07 9.77 -11.23
CA SER A 228 -0.01 10.67 -11.68
C SER A 228 0.47 10.36 -13.10
N ALA A 229 0.43 9.11 -13.56
CA ALA A 229 0.70 8.77 -14.96
C ALA A 229 -0.41 9.27 -15.89
N GLN A 230 -1.68 9.11 -15.49
CA GLN A 230 -2.84 9.59 -16.25
C GLN A 230 -2.81 11.11 -16.44
N GLU A 231 -2.49 11.87 -15.38
CA GLU A 231 -2.35 13.32 -15.42
C GLU A 231 -1.22 13.79 -16.37
N ARG A 232 -0.06 13.11 -16.37
CA ARG A 232 1.04 13.42 -17.30
C ARG A 232 0.61 13.27 -18.75
N LYS A 233 -0.11 12.20 -19.09
CA LYS A 233 -0.64 11.97 -20.44
C LYS A 233 -1.60 13.08 -20.88
N HIS A 234 -2.50 13.53 -20.00
CA HIS A 234 -3.39 14.66 -20.32
C HIS A 234 -2.60 15.95 -20.59
N LYS A 235 -1.52 16.20 -19.83
CA LYS A 235 -0.65 17.36 -20.04
C LYS A 235 0.10 17.28 -21.37
N ASP A 236 0.73 16.15 -21.68
CA ASP A 236 1.48 15.95 -22.94
C ASP A 236 0.55 16.05 -24.16
N THR A 237 -0.67 15.52 -24.07
CA THR A 237 -1.70 15.67 -25.12
C THR A 237 -2.06 17.14 -25.32
N THR A 238 -2.22 17.89 -24.23
CA THR A 238 -2.57 19.32 -24.28
C THR A 238 -1.42 20.17 -24.85
N GLU A 239 -0.17 19.87 -24.50
CA GLU A 239 1.02 20.54 -25.06
C GLU A 239 1.22 20.19 -26.55
N THR A 240 1.00 18.94 -26.94
CA THR A 240 1.07 18.50 -28.35
C THR A 240 0.00 19.17 -29.20
N ILE A 241 -1.24 19.32 -28.69
CA ILE A 241 -2.30 20.07 -29.37
C ILE A 241 -1.92 21.54 -29.53
N LYS A 242 -1.36 22.19 -28.50
CA LYS A 242 -0.88 23.60 -28.58
C LYS A 242 0.25 23.78 -29.60
N GLN A 243 1.11 22.79 -29.79
CA GLN A 243 2.21 22.84 -30.76
C GLN A 243 1.74 22.53 -32.19
N THR A 244 0.79 21.62 -32.36
CA THR A 244 0.23 21.25 -33.68
C THR A 244 -0.77 22.30 -34.18
N TYR A 245 -1.45 22.98 -33.26
CA TYR A 245 -2.40 24.05 -33.51
C TYR A 245 -2.11 25.21 -32.55
N PRO A 246 -1.22 26.16 -32.90
CA PRO A 246 -1.07 27.38 -32.12
C PRO A 246 -2.43 28.05 -32.02
N ALA A 247 -2.83 28.39 -30.79
CA ALA A 247 -4.13 28.96 -30.46
C ALA A 247 -4.44 30.14 -31.39
N GLY A 248 -5.32 29.91 -32.37
CA GLY A 248 -5.64 30.88 -33.43
C GLY A 248 -6.16 30.26 -34.72
N ALA A 249 -5.88 28.98 -35.01
CA ALA A 249 -6.21 28.40 -36.32
C ALA A 249 -7.64 27.85 -36.49
N GLU A 250 -8.38 27.53 -35.41
CA GLU A 250 -9.64 26.78 -35.55
C GLU A 250 -10.92 27.61 -35.32
N LEU A 251 -10.90 28.69 -34.53
CA LEU A 251 -12.07 29.56 -34.37
C LEU A 251 -12.46 30.32 -35.65
N ALA A 252 -11.53 30.48 -36.60
CA ALA A 252 -11.79 31.17 -37.87
C ALA A 252 -12.53 30.29 -38.90
N LYS A 253 -12.45 28.95 -38.80
CA LYS A 253 -12.99 28.04 -39.81
C LYS A 253 -14.42 27.58 -39.53
N GLU A 254 -14.83 27.50 -38.28
CA GLU A 254 -16.21 27.10 -37.91
C GLU A 254 -17.18 28.30 -37.91
N TYR A 255 -16.70 29.53 -37.73
CA TYR A 255 -17.53 30.75 -37.65
C TYR A 255 -17.45 31.73 -38.84
N GLY A 256 -16.70 31.41 -39.90
CA GLY A 256 -16.74 32.19 -41.15
C GLY A 256 -16.49 33.70 -40.97
N LEU A 257 -15.52 34.10 -40.14
CA LEU A 257 -15.13 35.50 -40.00
C LEU A 257 -14.22 35.92 -41.15
N ALA A 258 -14.71 36.85 -41.98
CA ALA A 258 -13.97 37.44 -43.07
C ALA A 258 -12.78 38.28 -42.57
N GLU A 259 -11.69 38.32 -43.36
CA GLU A 259 -10.50 39.14 -43.14
C GLU A 259 -10.88 40.60 -42.84
N GLY A 260 -10.46 41.13 -41.68
CA GLY A 260 -10.65 42.55 -41.39
C GLY A 260 -10.42 43.05 -39.96
N TYR A 261 -10.31 42.19 -38.94
CA TYR A 261 -10.11 42.66 -37.57
C TYR A 261 -8.98 41.89 -36.87
N GLY A 262 -7.80 42.49 -36.83
CA GLY A 262 -6.73 42.04 -35.94
C GLY A 262 -7.06 42.43 -34.49
N LEU A 263 -6.94 41.48 -33.57
CA LEU A 263 -6.92 41.75 -32.13
C LEU A 263 -5.62 42.48 -31.80
N ALA A 264 -5.75 43.63 -31.14
CA ALA A 264 -4.61 44.42 -30.63
C ALA A 264 -3.83 43.64 -29.56
N GLU A 265 -2.51 43.80 -29.60
CA GLU A 265 -1.56 43.35 -28.58
C GLU A 265 -2.01 43.79 -27.18
N GLY A 266 -2.25 42.84 -26.26
CA GLY A 266 -2.54 43.18 -24.86
C GLY A 266 -3.31 42.17 -24.01
N TYR A 267 -3.99 41.17 -24.59
CA TYR A 267 -4.80 40.24 -23.80
C TYR A 267 -4.07 38.92 -23.57
N GLY A 268 -3.19 38.91 -22.56
CA GLY A 268 -2.82 37.67 -21.89
C GLY A 268 -4.01 37.18 -21.07
N LEU A 269 -4.40 35.91 -21.27
CA LEU A 269 -5.34 35.22 -20.39
C LEU A 269 -4.65 34.96 -19.06
N ALA A 270 -5.02 35.75 -18.05
CA ALA A 270 -4.81 35.41 -16.65
C ALA A 270 -5.89 34.42 -16.17
N GLU A 271 -5.49 33.67 -15.15
CA GLU A 271 -6.04 32.48 -14.50
C GLU A 271 -7.55 32.37 -14.26
N GLY A 272 -7.95 31.12 -13.96
CA GLY A 272 -9.27 30.78 -13.46
C GLY A 272 -9.65 31.43 -12.13
N TYR A 273 -10.82 30.98 -11.67
CA TYR A 273 -11.53 31.30 -10.43
C TYR A 273 -12.26 32.66 -10.40
N GLY A 274 -13.59 32.62 -10.50
CA GLY A 274 -14.47 33.73 -10.16
C GLY A 274 -15.94 33.36 -10.30
N LEU A 275 -16.62 33.23 -9.16
CA LEU A 275 -18.01 32.84 -8.99
C LEU A 275 -19.02 33.89 -9.48
N ALA A 276 -20.25 33.40 -9.66
CA ALA A 276 -21.46 34.07 -10.15
C ALA A 276 -21.74 35.49 -9.61
N GLU A 277 -22.24 36.36 -10.50
CA GLU A 277 -22.94 37.59 -10.16
C GLU A 277 -24.46 37.36 -10.09
N GLY A 278 -25.04 37.78 -8.97
CA GLY A 278 -26.46 38.01 -8.81
C GLY A 278 -26.67 39.12 -7.78
N TYR A 279 -27.50 40.10 -8.15
CA TYR A 279 -28.13 41.17 -7.37
C TYR A 279 -27.22 42.29 -6.81
N GLY A 280 -27.32 43.47 -7.41
CA GLY A 280 -26.88 44.74 -6.81
C GLY A 280 -27.92 45.34 -5.86
N LEU A 281 -27.48 46.30 -5.03
CA LEU A 281 -28.29 47.37 -4.43
C LEU A 281 -27.36 48.50 -3.91
N ALA A 282 -27.92 49.70 -3.81
CA ALA A 282 -27.28 51.02 -3.83
C ALA A 282 -26.77 51.60 -2.48
N GLU A 283 -26.20 52.80 -2.60
CA GLU A 283 -25.49 53.72 -1.69
C GLU A 283 -26.08 54.06 -0.29
N GLY A 284 -25.17 54.54 0.59
CA GLY A 284 -25.39 55.47 1.73
C GLY A 284 -25.94 54.82 3.01
N TYR A 285 -25.48 55.06 4.24
CA TYR A 285 -25.12 56.29 4.94
C TYR A 285 -24.18 56.01 6.14
N GLU A 286 -23.58 57.07 6.69
CA GLU A 286 -22.60 57.11 7.79
C GLU A 286 -23.14 56.75 9.21
N LEU A 287 -22.21 56.24 10.05
CA LEU A 287 -21.95 56.31 11.53
C LEU A 287 -23.02 56.91 12.49
N PRO A 288 -23.09 56.52 13.81
CA PRO A 288 -21.93 56.47 14.72
C PRO A 288 -21.92 55.43 15.89
N GLU A 289 -20.82 55.50 16.63
CA GLU A 289 -20.40 54.79 17.86
C GLU A 289 -21.41 54.81 19.03
N GLY A 290 -21.26 53.84 19.95
CA GLY A 290 -21.73 54.00 21.33
C GLY A 290 -21.83 52.73 22.18
N ASN A 291 -20.93 52.65 23.16
CA ASN A 291 -21.19 52.32 24.58
C ASN A 291 -20.80 50.92 25.13
N GLU A 292 -19.88 51.02 26.10
CA GLU A 292 -19.56 50.08 27.20
C GLU A 292 -20.78 49.76 28.10
N LEU A 293 -20.62 48.72 28.93
CA LEU A 293 -20.94 48.62 30.38
C LEU A 293 -21.12 47.12 30.75
N THR A 294 -20.15 46.47 31.41
CA THR A 294 -19.85 46.35 32.87
C THR A 294 -20.56 45.19 33.58
N GLU A 295 -19.74 44.37 34.27
CA GLU A 295 -19.87 43.81 35.64
C GLU A 295 -21.16 43.01 36.01
N GLN A 296 -21.22 42.06 36.96
CA GLN A 296 -20.39 41.72 38.11
C GLN A 296 -20.82 40.35 38.69
N SER A 297 -19.88 39.73 39.41
CA SER A 297 -19.99 39.00 40.71
C SER A 297 -21.15 38.04 41.05
N GLY A 298 -20.80 36.96 41.76
CA GLY A 298 -21.74 36.29 42.66
C GLY A 298 -21.19 35.02 43.28
N GLU A 299 -20.54 35.18 44.44
CA GLU A 299 -19.85 34.18 45.26
C GLU A 299 -20.81 33.40 46.20
N THR A 300 -20.25 32.39 46.88
CA THR A 300 -20.75 31.69 48.12
C THR A 300 -21.80 30.60 47.92
N GLY A 301 -21.81 29.46 48.62
CA GLY A 301 -21.01 28.95 49.73
C GLY A 301 -21.68 27.69 50.33
N HIS A 302 -20.92 26.97 51.15
CA HIS A 302 -21.34 25.95 52.15
C HIS A 302 -21.59 24.47 51.75
N ILE A 303 -20.51 23.68 51.88
CA ILE A 303 -20.29 22.55 52.82
C ILE A 303 -21.54 21.75 53.24
N SER A 304 -21.57 20.46 52.87
CA SER A 304 -21.60 19.27 53.76
C SER A 304 -22.39 18.11 53.14
N GLU A 305 -21.73 17.01 52.81
CA GLU A 305 -22.05 15.68 53.36
C GLU A 305 -21.18 14.60 52.70
N VAL A 306 -20.71 13.69 53.55
CA VAL A 306 -19.97 12.49 53.18
C VAL A 306 -20.94 11.54 52.49
N THR A 307 -20.74 11.29 51.20
CA THR A 307 -21.37 10.14 50.54
C THR A 307 -20.29 9.32 49.87
N SER A 308 -19.94 8.22 50.54
CA SER A 308 -19.26 7.04 50.04
C SER A 308 -19.07 7.00 48.52
N ASN A 309 -17.83 7.20 48.05
CA ASN A 309 -17.45 6.98 46.66
C ASN A 309 -17.66 5.50 46.31
N SER A 310 -18.86 5.24 45.80
CA SER A 310 -19.23 4.04 45.06
C SER A 310 -18.19 3.77 43.98
N SER A 311 -17.78 2.51 43.85
CA SER A 311 -16.80 1.96 42.89
C SER A 311 -17.13 2.20 41.40
N ILE A 312 -18.15 2.99 41.11
CA ILE A 312 -18.64 3.39 39.80
C ILE A 312 -17.90 4.67 39.34
N VAL A 313 -17.61 5.61 40.24
CA VAL A 313 -16.96 6.89 39.89
C VAL A 313 -15.53 6.67 39.39
N SER A 314 -14.77 5.75 39.99
CA SER A 314 -13.41 5.41 39.55
C SER A 314 -13.34 4.57 38.26
N LYS A 315 -14.46 4.02 37.78
CA LYS A 315 -14.57 3.31 36.49
C LYS A 315 -15.09 4.18 35.35
N LEU A 316 -15.76 5.29 35.65
CA LEU A 316 -16.27 6.26 34.66
C LEU A 316 -15.22 7.28 34.22
N ILE A 317 -14.28 7.65 35.09
CA ILE A 317 -13.22 8.64 34.80
C ILE A 317 -12.35 8.25 33.58
N PRO A 318 -11.93 6.98 33.39
CA PRO A 318 -11.17 6.59 32.20
C PRO A 318 -12.00 6.68 30.91
N VAL A 319 -13.29 6.33 30.99
CA VAL A 319 -14.20 6.31 29.82
C VAL A 319 -14.47 7.73 29.32
N VAL A 320 -14.76 8.67 30.22
CA VAL A 320 -14.98 10.08 29.86
C VAL A 320 -13.71 10.71 29.27
N SER A 321 -12.53 10.33 29.77
CA SER A 321 -11.25 10.83 29.25
C SER A 321 -10.97 10.37 27.81
N ILE A 322 -11.38 9.14 27.45
CA ILE A 322 -11.27 8.61 26.08
C ILE A 322 -12.18 9.38 25.13
N PHE A 323 -13.42 9.67 25.53
CA PHE A 323 -14.35 10.46 24.71
C PHE A 323 -13.88 11.89 24.51
N ALA A 324 -13.31 12.53 25.53
CA ALA A 324 -12.72 13.87 25.42
C ALA A 324 -11.54 13.90 24.43
N ALA A 325 -10.65 12.90 24.47
CA ALA A 325 -9.54 12.79 23.53
C ALA A 325 -10.03 12.61 22.08
N ILE A 326 -11.03 11.74 21.87
CA ILE A 326 -11.62 11.49 20.54
C ILE A 326 -12.22 12.77 19.95
N SER A 327 -12.94 13.57 20.75
CA SER A 327 -13.50 14.84 20.30
C SER A 327 -12.44 15.87 19.89
N ILE A 328 -11.30 15.91 20.58
CA ILE A 328 -10.18 16.80 20.23
C ILE A 328 -9.55 16.39 18.90
N PHE A 329 -9.29 15.09 18.69
CA PHE A 329 -8.75 14.57 17.43
C PHE A 329 -9.72 14.77 16.24
N LEU A 330 -11.03 14.65 16.47
CA LEU A 330 -12.08 14.96 15.47
C LEU A 330 -12.15 16.45 15.13
N GLY A 331 -11.96 17.34 16.11
CA GLY A 331 -11.91 18.79 15.86
C GLY A 331 -10.72 19.19 15.00
N ILE A 332 -9.55 18.56 15.22
CA ILE A 332 -8.34 18.80 14.42
C ILE A 332 -8.51 18.27 13.00
N SER A 333 -9.13 17.09 12.81
CA SER A 333 -9.35 16.53 11.47
C SER A 333 -10.38 17.29 10.64
N TYR A 334 -11.39 17.89 11.27
CA TYR A 334 -12.40 18.70 10.56
C TYR A 334 -11.82 20.03 10.01
N LYS A 335 -10.83 20.61 10.70
CA LYS A 335 -10.17 21.86 10.28
C LYS A 335 -9.21 21.66 9.09
N VAL A 336 -8.66 20.46 8.92
CA VAL A 336 -7.85 20.09 7.74
C VAL A 336 -8.79 19.65 6.61
N ASN A 337 -9.21 20.58 5.75
CA ASN A 337 -10.15 20.30 4.66
C ASN A 337 -9.49 19.56 3.47
N ASN A 338 -8.93 18.38 3.73
CA ASN A 338 -8.43 17.47 2.72
C ASN A 338 -9.50 16.37 2.47
N LYS A 339 -10.05 16.31 1.24
CA LYS A 339 -11.07 15.32 0.86
C LYS A 339 -10.59 13.87 1.04
N GLU A 340 -9.29 13.60 0.94
CA GLU A 340 -8.74 12.24 1.11
C GLU A 340 -8.71 11.79 2.58
N LEU A 341 -8.41 12.71 3.51
CA LEU A 341 -8.47 12.42 4.95
C LEU A 341 -9.90 12.09 5.39
N LYS A 342 -10.91 12.76 4.80
CA LYS A 342 -12.32 12.48 5.11
C LYS A 342 -12.72 11.04 4.78
N ASN A 343 -12.26 10.49 3.65
CA ASN A 343 -12.54 9.09 3.28
C ASN A 343 -11.82 8.09 4.20
N TYR A 344 -10.56 8.37 4.56
CA TYR A 344 -9.79 7.52 5.48
C TYR A 344 -10.43 7.50 6.88
N PHE A 345 -10.87 8.66 7.39
CA PHE A 345 -11.62 8.75 8.63
C PHE A 345 -12.96 8.01 8.55
N HIS A 346 -13.70 8.13 7.44
CA HIS A 346 -14.98 7.41 7.29
C HIS A 346 -14.78 5.89 7.31
N TYR A 347 -13.76 5.38 6.59
CA TYR A 347 -13.41 3.96 6.56
C TYR A 347 -12.98 3.43 7.93
N ILE A 348 -12.07 4.13 8.61
CA ILE A 348 -11.63 3.78 9.96
C ILE A 348 -12.80 3.82 10.92
N TYR A 349 -13.63 4.87 10.86
CA TYR A 349 -14.78 5.05 11.73
C TYR A 349 -15.79 3.91 11.59
N VAL A 350 -16.14 3.51 10.37
CA VAL A 350 -17.05 2.39 10.12
C VAL A 350 -16.45 1.07 10.65
N ASN A 351 -15.17 0.81 10.41
CA ASN A 351 -14.52 -0.43 10.89
C ASN A 351 -14.32 -0.47 12.41
N VAL A 352 -13.98 0.66 13.03
CA VAL A 352 -13.85 0.79 14.48
C VAL A 352 -15.23 0.66 15.14
N ASN A 353 -16.27 1.31 14.62
CA ASN A 353 -17.64 1.16 15.12
C ASN A 353 -18.14 -0.28 14.99
N LYS A 354 -17.87 -0.96 13.88
CA LYS A 354 -18.22 -2.38 13.71
C LYS A 354 -17.53 -3.28 14.75
N LYS A 355 -16.28 -2.99 15.09
CA LYS A 355 -15.55 -3.69 16.17
C LYS A 355 -16.10 -3.35 17.55
N ILE A 356 -16.37 -2.08 17.84
CA ILE A 356 -16.95 -1.61 19.11
C ILE A 356 -18.33 -2.23 19.34
N ILE A 357 -19.19 -2.25 18.33
CA ILE A 357 -20.51 -2.90 18.41
C ILE A 357 -20.36 -4.39 18.73
N ARG A 358 -19.45 -5.11 18.06
CA ARG A 358 -19.20 -6.54 18.36
C ARG A 358 -18.69 -6.75 19.78
N PHE A 359 -17.80 -5.89 20.27
CA PHE A 359 -17.32 -5.94 21.65
C PHE A 359 -18.42 -5.64 22.67
N LEU A 360 -19.27 -4.65 22.41
CA LEU A 360 -20.44 -4.33 23.24
C LEU A 360 -21.44 -5.49 23.27
N THR A 361 -21.75 -6.10 22.12
CA THR A 361 -22.63 -7.27 22.06
C THR A 361 -22.06 -8.45 22.84
N PHE A 362 -20.74 -8.69 22.74
CA PHE A 362 -20.05 -9.74 23.49
C PHE A 362 -20.03 -9.46 25.00
N TYR A 363 -19.75 -8.21 25.40
CA TYR A 363 -19.74 -7.77 26.79
C TYR A 363 -21.13 -7.87 27.43
N ILE A 364 -22.18 -7.43 26.73
CA ILE A 364 -23.57 -7.55 27.17
C ILE A 364 -23.95 -9.04 27.30
N SER A 365 -23.54 -9.90 26.36
CA SER A 365 -23.82 -11.34 26.42
C SER A 365 -23.15 -12.03 27.63
N ILE A 366 -21.93 -11.64 27.99
CA ILE A 366 -21.24 -12.14 29.19
C ILE A 366 -22.00 -11.69 30.45
N HIS A 367 -22.35 -10.41 30.54
CA HIS A 367 -23.07 -9.88 31.71
C HIS A 367 -24.49 -10.47 31.86
N TYR A 368 -25.16 -10.79 30.75
CA TYR A 368 -26.45 -11.47 30.77
C TYR A 368 -26.35 -12.92 31.29
N LEU A 369 -25.25 -13.61 30.98
CA LEU A 369 -24.97 -14.96 31.48
C LEU A 369 -24.62 -14.99 32.98
N ASP A 370 -23.94 -13.95 33.48
CA ASP A 370 -23.68 -13.80 34.92
C ASP A 370 -24.94 -13.46 35.72
N PHE A 371 -25.82 -12.59 35.20
CA PHE A 371 -27.13 -12.31 35.82
C PHE A 371 -28.03 -13.55 35.85
N GLY A 372 -27.97 -14.42 34.84
CA GLY A 372 -28.73 -15.67 34.80
C GLY A 372 -28.33 -16.71 35.86
N LYS A 373 -27.15 -16.57 36.49
CA LYS A 373 -26.72 -17.43 37.60
C LYS A 373 -27.24 -16.98 38.96
N GLU A 374 -27.51 -15.69 39.17
CA GLU A 374 -28.06 -15.21 40.45
C GLU A 374 -29.53 -15.62 40.64
N PHE A 375 -30.30 -15.75 39.56
CA PHE A 375 -31.69 -16.23 39.62
C PHE A 375 -31.85 -17.75 39.77
N LYS A 376 -30.76 -18.53 39.78
CA LYS A 376 -30.79 -19.99 40.02
C LYS A 376 -30.57 -20.39 41.48
N ASN A 377 -30.35 -19.42 42.38
CA ASN A 377 -30.15 -19.64 43.82
C ASN A 377 -31.23 -18.98 44.70
N ILE A 378 -32.43 -18.78 44.16
CA ILE A 378 -33.68 -18.54 44.90
C ILE A 378 -34.61 -19.70 44.52
#